data_AF-A0A351VG91-F1
#
_entry.id   AF-A0A351VG91-F1
#
_cell.length_a   1.000
_cell.length_b   1.000
_cell.length_c   1.000
_cell.angle_alpha   90.00
_cell.angle_beta   90.00
_cell.angle_gamma   90.00
#
_symmetry.space_group_name_H-M   'P 1'
#
loop_
_entity.id
_entity.type
_entity.pdbx_description
1 polymer ?
#
loop_
_entity_poly.entity_id
_entity_poly.type
_entity_poly.pdbx_seq_one_letter_code
_entity_poly.pdbx_strand_id
1 'polypeptide(L)'
;MEMKVVRIPINSMTRMKNKLGKGAVPCQVSDRWLKFPAESAGHFGEGEFITLDVMTLDKNERPRKICELVVTREDLLSAINGVKDKDNV
;
A
#
# COMPACT_ATOMS: atom_id res chain seq x y z
N MET A 1 -24.84 -1.60 32.33
CA MET A 1 -23.49 -2.08 32.02
C MET A 1 -22.84 -1.01 31.15
N GLU A 2 -21.94 -0.19 31.71
CA GLU A 2 -21.30 0.89 30.95
C GLU A 2 -20.22 0.30 30.05
N MET A 3 -20.34 0.52 28.74
CA MET A 3 -19.28 0.20 27.79
C MET A 3 -18.12 1.18 27.99
N LYS A 4 -17.09 0.74 28.72
CA LYS A 4 -15.86 1.52 28.90
C LYS A 4 -15.10 1.54 27.58
N VAL A 5 -15.28 2.60 26.80
CA VAL A 5 -14.55 2.81 25.53
C VAL A 5 -13.08 3.11 25.86
N VAL A 6 -12.21 2.13 25.66
CA VAL A 6 -10.76 2.28 25.82
C VAL A 6 -10.18 2.83 24.53
N ARG A 7 -9.62 4.06 24.57
CA ARG A 7 -8.87 4.61 23.43
C ARG A 7 -7.48 3.97 23.41
N ILE A 8 -7.25 3.05 22.48
CA ILE A 8 -5.91 2.51 22.24
C ILE A 8 -5.11 3.59 21.49
N PRO A 9 -3.96 4.05 22.03
CA PRO A 9 -3.13 5.03 21.34
C PRO A 9 -2.50 4.38 20.11
N ILE A 10 -3.13 4.57 18.95
CA ILE A 10 -2.55 4.21 17.66
C ILE A 10 -1.77 5.41 17.10
N ASN A 11 -0.57 5.13 16.59
CA ASN A 11 0.23 6.16 15.92
C ASN A 11 -0.45 6.62 14.61
N SER A 12 -0.04 7.78 14.11
CA SER A 12 -0.63 8.40 12.90
C SER A 12 -0.59 7.45 11.71
N MET A 13 0.51 6.70 11.52
CA MET A 13 0.63 5.79 10.40
C MET A 13 -0.26 4.57 10.50
N THR A 14 -0.44 4.01 11.68
CA THR A 14 -1.40 2.92 11.92
C THR A 14 -2.81 3.40 11.61
N ARG A 15 -3.15 4.65 11.98
CA ARG A 15 -4.44 5.25 11.64
C ARG A 15 -4.62 5.42 10.12
N MET A 16 -3.59 5.87 9.41
CA MET A 16 -3.61 6.01 7.96
C MET A 16 -3.74 4.65 7.27
N LYS A 17 -2.98 3.63 7.69
CA LYS A 17 -3.11 2.26 7.18
C LYS A 17 -4.52 1.71 7.39
N ASN A 18 -5.10 1.92 8.58
CA ASN A 18 -6.47 1.50 8.88
C ASN A 18 -7.50 2.22 8.00
N LYS A 19 -7.29 3.52 7.68
CA LYS A 19 -8.17 4.30 6.79
C LYS A 19 -8.07 3.84 5.34
N LEU A 20 -6.87 3.50 4.86
CA LEU A 20 -6.63 3.09 3.48
C LEU A 20 -7.05 1.64 3.19
N GLY A 21 -7.08 0.79 4.23
CA GLY A 21 -7.49 -0.60 4.12
C GLY A 21 -6.35 -1.58 3.82
N LYS A 22 -6.69 -2.86 3.71
CA LYS A 22 -5.74 -3.95 3.42
C LYS A 22 -5.17 -3.77 2.01
N GLY A 23 -3.88 -4.02 1.84
CA GLY A 23 -3.19 -3.89 0.54
C GLY A 23 -2.77 -2.46 0.19
N ALA A 24 -2.95 -1.49 1.09
CA ALA A 24 -2.42 -0.14 0.90
C ALA A 24 -0.99 -0.01 1.42
N VAL A 25 -0.10 0.55 0.59
CA VAL A 25 1.28 0.90 0.96
C VAL A 25 1.42 2.42 0.92
N PRO A 26 1.36 3.11 2.09
CA PRO A 26 1.43 4.56 2.14
C PRO A 26 2.85 5.08 1.92
N CYS A 27 2.98 6.18 1.17
CA CYS A 27 4.19 6.96 1.10
C CYS A 27 4.45 7.63 2.45
N GLN A 28 5.70 7.59 2.93
CA GLN A 28 6.06 8.16 4.24
C GLN A 28 6.20 9.69 4.24
N VAL A 29 6.26 10.32 3.06
CA VAL A 29 6.54 11.75 2.89
C VAL A 29 5.48 12.52 2.09
N SER A 30 4.42 11.85 1.63
CA SER A 30 3.32 12.49 0.90
C SER A 30 2.02 11.71 1.05
N ASP A 31 0.89 12.34 0.71
CA ASP A 31 -0.44 11.71 0.75
C ASP A 31 -0.70 10.71 -0.40
N ARG A 32 0.36 10.11 -0.95
CA ARG A 32 0.27 9.10 -2.01
C ARG A 32 0.36 7.70 -1.43
N TRP A 33 -0.25 6.72 -2.10
CA TRP A 33 -0.12 5.32 -1.71
C TRP A 33 -0.24 4.40 -2.92
N LEU A 34 0.35 3.22 -2.82
CA LEU A 34 0.04 2.11 -3.71
C LEU A 34 -1.18 1.38 -3.16
N LYS A 35 -2.12 1.01 -4.02
CA LYS A 35 -3.26 0.18 -3.67
C LYS A 35 -3.19 -1.12 -4.48
N PHE A 36 -2.90 -2.20 -3.77
CA PHE A 36 -2.88 -3.55 -4.35
C PHE A 36 -4.31 -4.11 -4.43
N PRO A 37 -4.60 -4.94 -5.44
CA PRO A 37 -5.88 -5.64 -5.54
C PRO A 37 -5.95 -6.76 -4.50
N ALA A 38 -7.15 -7.29 -4.26
CA ALA A 38 -7.34 -8.44 -3.36
C ALA A 38 -6.75 -9.73 -3.95
N GLU A 39 -6.80 -9.87 -5.27
CA GLU A 39 -6.34 -11.01 -6.05
C GLU A 39 -5.48 -10.50 -7.22
N SER A 40 -4.51 -11.29 -7.66
CA SER A 40 -3.73 -10.99 -8.86
C SER A 40 -4.57 -11.17 -10.12
N ALA A 41 -4.10 -10.61 -11.24
CA ALA A 41 -4.74 -10.78 -12.54
C ALA A 41 -4.57 -12.21 -13.10
N GLY A 42 -3.76 -13.04 -12.45
CA GLY A 42 -3.44 -14.41 -12.84
C GLY A 42 -1.95 -14.60 -13.16
N HIS A 43 -1.58 -15.86 -13.39
CA HIS A 43 -0.27 -16.22 -13.92
C HIS A 43 -0.29 -16.25 -15.44
N PHE A 44 0.62 -15.52 -16.06
CA PHE A 44 0.79 -15.50 -17.51
C PHE A 44 2.26 -15.63 -17.85
N GLY A 45 2.64 -16.71 -18.54
CA GLY A 45 4.02 -16.93 -18.99
C GLY A 45 5.05 -16.73 -17.86
N GLU A 46 5.74 -15.59 -17.90
CA GLU A 46 6.90 -15.24 -17.08
C GLU A 46 6.61 -14.83 -15.62
N GLY A 47 5.36 -14.81 -15.14
CA GLY A 47 5.10 -14.52 -13.72
C GLY A 47 3.65 -14.34 -13.30
N GLU A 48 3.45 -13.94 -12.04
CA GLU A 48 2.15 -13.56 -11.48
C GLU A 48 1.89 -12.07 -11.72
N PHE A 49 0.89 -11.74 -12.53
CA PHE A 49 0.59 -10.35 -12.90
C PHE A 49 -0.27 -9.68 -11.82
N ILE A 50 0.16 -8.50 -11.38
CA ILE A 50 -0.51 -7.69 -10.36
C ILE A 50 -0.83 -6.31 -10.95
N THR A 51 -2.11 -5.95 -10.98
CA THR A 51 -2.60 -4.63 -11.38
C THR A 51 -2.76 -3.74 -10.15
N LEU A 52 -1.84 -2.82 -9.91
CA LEU A 52 -1.87 -1.92 -8.75
C LEU A 52 -2.18 -0.47 -9.15
N ASP A 53 -2.86 0.26 -8.27
CA ASP A 53 -3.15 1.67 -8.47
C ASP A 53 -2.15 2.55 -7.72
N VAL A 54 -1.67 3.60 -8.37
CA VAL A 54 -0.98 4.71 -7.70
C VAL A 54 -2.02 5.76 -7.36
N MET A 55 -2.23 5.97 -6.07
CA MET A 55 -3.31 6.79 -5.54
C MET A 55 -2.78 8.04 -4.84
N THR A 56 -3.62 9.07 -4.76
CA THR A 56 -3.38 10.32 -4.01
C THR A 56 -4.69 10.91 -3.51
N LEU A 57 -4.64 12.04 -2.81
CA LEU A 57 -5.80 12.83 -2.45
C LEU A 57 -6.01 13.95 -3.48
N ASP A 58 -7.26 14.22 -3.83
CA ASP A 58 -7.63 15.41 -4.59
C ASP A 58 -7.75 16.66 -3.68
N LYS A 59 -8.16 17.80 -4.25
CA LYS A 59 -8.34 19.06 -3.53
C LYS A 59 -9.41 19.01 -2.42
N ASN A 60 -10.27 18.00 -2.43
CA ASN A 60 -11.34 17.78 -1.47
C ASN A 60 -11.00 16.62 -0.50
N GLU A 61 -9.72 16.23 -0.42
CA GLU A 61 -9.22 15.11 0.37
C GLU A 61 -9.86 13.75 0.01
N ARG A 62 -10.33 13.60 -1.24
CA ARG A 62 -10.91 12.35 -1.73
C ARG A 62 -9.87 11.51 -2.44
N PRO A 63 -9.93 10.17 -2.32
CA PRO A 63 -9.06 9.29 -3.08
C PRO A 63 -9.17 9.50 -4.59
N ARG A 64 -8.03 9.71 -5.24
CA ARG A 64 -7.89 9.87 -6.69
C ARG A 64 -6.79 8.95 -7.21
N LYS A 65 -7.07 8.20 -8.27
CA LYS A 65 -6.08 7.44 -9.02
C LYS A 65 -5.25 8.37 -9.90
N ILE A 66 -3.92 8.28 -9.80
CA ILE A 66 -2.96 8.94 -10.69
C ILE A 66 -2.80 8.07 -11.95
N CYS A 67 -2.43 6.80 -11.75
CA CYS A 67 -2.26 5.82 -12.82
C CYS A 67 -2.47 4.40 -12.30
N GLU A 68 -2.52 3.46 -13.24
CA GLU A 68 -2.45 2.02 -12.99
C GLU A 68 -1.09 1.50 -13.44
N LEU A 69 -0.55 0.52 -12.72
CA LEU A 69 0.63 -0.23 -13.11
C LEU A 69 0.29 -1.72 -13.16
N VAL A 70 0.80 -2.40 -14.18
CA VAL A 70 0.78 -3.87 -14.27
C VAL A 70 2.22 -4.33 -14.11
N VAL A 71 2.48 -5.10 -13.06
CA VAL A 71 3.82 -5.58 -12.69
C VAL A 71 3.74 -7.05 -12.31
N THR A 72 4.87 -7.76 -12.35
CA THR A 72 4.92 -9.14 -11.84
C THR A 72 5.23 -9.14 -10.33
N ARG A 73 4.77 -10.16 -9.62
CA ARG A 73 5.17 -10.38 -8.21
C ARG A 73 6.68 -10.54 -8.12
N GLU A 74 7.26 -11.28 -9.05
CA GLU A 74 8.66 -11.65 -9.10
C GLU A 74 9.55 -10.41 -9.20
N ASP A 75 9.24 -9.48 -10.10
CA ASP A 75 10.00 -8.24 -10.27
C ASP A 75 9.88 -7.32 -9.05
N LEU A 76 8.67 -7.23 -8.47
CA LEU A 76 8.47 -6.46 -7.24
C LEU A 76 9.31 -7.00 -6.08
N LEU A 77 9.29 -8.32 -5.86
CA LEU A 77 10.08 -8.96 -4.80
C LEU A 77 11.58 -8.83 -5.07
N SER A 78 12.02 -9.01 -6.31
CA SER A 78 13.41 -8.81 -6.72
C SER A 78 13.88 -7.39 -6.41
N ALA A 79 13.09 -6.39 -6.79
CA ALA A 79 13.40 -4.99 -6.53
C ALA A 79 13.48 -4.68 -5.02
N ILE A 80 12.54 -5.20 -4.22
CA ILE A 80 12.54 -5.02 -2.75
C ILE A 80 13.77 -5.68 -2.13
N ASN A 81 14.09 -6.92 -2.52
CA ASN A 81 15.24 -7.67 -1.98
C ASN A 81 16.59 -7.06 -2.38
N GLY A 82 16.63 -6.31 -3.49
CA GLY A 82 17.81 -5.55 -3.90
C GLY A 82 18.10 -4.32 -3.02
N VAL A 83 17.12 -3.85 -2.23
CA VAL A 83 17.31 -2.72 -1.31
C VAL A 83 18.04 -3.21 -0.06
N LYS A 84 19.28 -2.75 0.12
CA LYS A 84 20.06 -3.01 1.33
C LYS A 84 19.72 -1.99 2.40
N ASP A 85 19.53 -2.46 3.62
CA ASP A 85 19.41 -1.59 4.78
C ASP A 85 20.78 -1.00 5.10
N LYS A 86 20.91 0.33 5.08
CA LYS A 86 22.18 1.01 5.38
C LYS A 86 22.69 0.71 6.78
N ASP A 87 21.81 0.38 7.72
CA ASP A 87 22.16 0.16 9.12
C ASP A 87 22.36 -1.35 9.46
N ASN A 88 22.20 -2.25 8.48
CA ASN A 88 22.38 -3.70 8.62
C ASN A 88 23.28 -4.31 7.51
N VAL A 89 24.16 -3.51 6.91
CA VAL A 89 25.20 -3.94 5.95
C VAL A 89 26.56 -4.05 6.63
#